data_AF-A0A7X8H9Y2-F1
#
_entry.id   AF-A0A7X8H9Y2-F1
#
_cell.length_a   1.000
_cell.length_b   1.000
_cell.length_c   1.000
_cell.angle_alpha   90.00
_cell.angle_beta   90.00
_cell.angle_gamma   90.00
#
_symmetry.space_group_name_H-M   'P 1'
#
loop_
_entity.id
_entity.type
_entity.pdbx_description
1 polymer ?
#
loop_
_entity_poly.entity_id
_entity_poly.type
_entity_poly.pdbx_seq_one_letter_code
_entity_poly.pdbx_strand_id
1 'polypeptide(L)'
;MIKITFPDGSVKEYNSGISSIEIAEKISPRLAKEVYAATVNGQVVDLSRPLNSDATLVLHKWDDSEGKHAFWHSSAHLMAGALEELYPGIKFGIGPAIENGFYYDVDPGDGKAISEADLPAIEAKMKELASKNLVFTRKEVSKKEALDLFSKKGDQYKVELIGELEDGTISLYTQGSFTDLCRGPHLPSTEPIKAIKLLSVAGAYWRGNEKNRMLTRIYGITYPKQKMLDDYLVFLEEAKKRDHRRIGKELELFTFSPKVGMGLPLWMPKGAELRQNLISFMTKVLKKRGYKIVATPHIGNVDLYKTSGHYEKYGKDSFQPMLTPQEGEQFMLKPMNCPHHCEIFNATPHSYKDLPYRMAEFGTVYRYEQSGELHGLTRVRSFTQDDA
;
A
#
# COMPACT_ATOMS: atom_id res chain seq x y z
N MET A 1 -42.55 5.37 4.93
CA MET A 1 -41.47 6.34 4.63
C MET A 1 -40.32 6.04 5.57
N ILE A 2 -39.08 6.35 5.15
CA ILE A 2 -37.87 6.24 5.96
C ILE A 2 -37.31 7.64 6.22
N LYS A 3 -36.64 7.83 7.35
CA LYS A 3 -35.98 9.08 7.73
C LYS A 3 -34.49 9.01 7.43
N ILE A 4 -34.02 9.96 6.63
CA ILE A 4 -32.61 10.10 6.30
C ILE A 4 -32.05 11.33 7.01
N THR A 5 -31.03 11.12 7.83
CA THR A 5 -30.34 12.17 8.59
C THR A 5 -29.04 12.56 7.88
N PHE A 6 -28.86 13.85 7.60
CA PHE A 6 -27.68 14.40 6.92
C PHE A 6 -26.66 14.97 7.92
N PRO A 7 -25.41 15.26 7.48
CA PRO A 7 -24.34 15.74 8.37
C PRO A 7 -24.64 17.07 9.08
N ASP A 8 -25.51 17.90 8.50
CA ASP A 8 -25.97 19.17 9.08
C ASP A 8 -27.04 18.98 10.17
N GLY A 9 -27.40 17.73 10.49
CA GLY A 9 -28.45 17.38 11.44
C GLY A 9 -29.86 17.47 10.84
N SER A 10 -30.02 17.85 9.58
CA SER A 10 -31.33 17.88 8.93
C SER A 10 -31.84 16.45 8.70
N VAL A 11 -33.16 16.28 8.84
CA VAL A 11 -33.84 15.00 8.62
C VAL A 11 -34.88 15.18 7.52
N LYS A 12 -34.85 14.32 6.50
CA LYS A 12 -35.85 14.31 5.43
C LYS A 12 -36.46 12.92 5.27
N GLU A 13 -37.73 12.90 4.85
CA GLU A 13 -38.48 11.66 4.63
C GLU A 13 -38.46 11.27 3.15
N TYR A 14 -38.22 9.98 2.90
CA TYR A 14 -38.21 9.39 1.57
C TYR A 14 -38.99 8.07 1.54
N ASN A 15 -39.31 7.61 0.33
CA ASN A 15 -39.90 6.28 0.15
C ASN A 15 -38.85 5.20 0.48
N SER A 16 -39.30 4.11 1.10
CA SER A 16 -38.44 2.94 1.33
C SER A 16 -37.99 2.36 -0.02
N GLY A 17 -36.73 1.95 -0.10
CA GLY A 17 -36.08 1.49 -1.33
C GLY A 17 -35.34 2.57 -2.11
N ILE A 18 -35.39 3.84 -1.69
CA ILE A 18 -34.64 4.92 -2.35
C ILE A 18 -33.13 4.69 -2.23
N SER A 19 -32.39 5.01 -3.28
CA SER A 19 -30.94 4.91 -3.33
C SER A 19 -30.26 6.25 -3.00
N SER A 20 -28.96 6.20 -2.67
CA SER A 20 -28.18 7.41 -2.37
C SER A 20 -28.03 8.33 -3.59
N ILE A 21 -27.98 7.76 -4.81
CA ILE A 21 -27.95 8.55 -6.05
C ILE A 21 -29.27 9.29 -6.27
N GLU A 22 -30.42 8.66 -6.06
CA GLU A 22 -31.73 9.31 -6.18
C GLU A 22 -31.91 10.43 -5.14
N ILE A 23 -31.39 10.23 -3.92
CA ILE A 23 -31.36 11.30 -2.90
C ILE A 23 -30.48 12.46 -3.38
N ALA A 24 -29.30 12.18 -3.93
CA ALA A 24 -28.41 13.22 -4.47
C ALA A 24 -29.07 14.02 -5.60
N GLU A 25 -29.80 13.34 -6.51
CA GLU A 25 -30.56 13.96 -7.60
C GLU A 25 -31.66 14.89 -7.07
N LYS A 26 -32.40 14.46 -6.05
CA LYS A 26 -33.44 15.27 -5.39
C LYS A 26 -32.87 16.49 -4.66
N ILE A 27 -31.62 16.44 -4.20
CA ILE A 27 -30.93 17.61 -3.62
C ILE A 27 -30.51 18.56 -4.74
N SER A 28 -29.76 18.07 -5.73
CA SER A 28 -29.55 18.79 -6.99
C SER A 28 -28.99 17.85 -8.08
N PRO A 29 -29.37 18.04 -9.35
CA PRO A 29 -28.79 17.28 -10.47
C PRO A 29 -27.27 17.44 -10.60
N ARG A 30 -26.72 18.57 -10.14
CA ARG A 30 -25.27 18.80 -10.11
C ARG A 30 -24.57 17.92 -9.09
N LEU A 31 -25.13 17.82 -7.88
CA LEU A 31 -24.57 16.99 -6.82
C LEU A 31 -24.52 15.52 -7.24
N ALA A 32 -25.59 15.00 -7.86
CA ALA A 32 -25.63 13.63 -8.35
C ALA A 32 -24.49 13.28 -9.33
N LYS A 33 -24.02 14.26 -10.12
CA LYS A 33 -22.89 14.08 -11.06
C LYS A 33 -21.51 14.19 -10.41
N GLU A 34 -21.43 14.72 -9.20
CA GLU A 34 -20.17 14.99 -8.48
C GLU A 34 -19.93 14.01 -7.32
N VAL A 35 -20.88 13.11 -7.04
CA VAL A 35 -20.81 12.13 -5.95
C VAL A 35 -20.40 10.76 -6.50
N TYR A 36 -19.49 10.08 -5.79
CA TYR A 36 -18.91 8.80 -6.20
C TYR A 36 -19.14 7.67 -5.21
N ALA A 37 -19.41 7.98 -3.94
CA ALA A 37 -19.73 6.99 -2.91
C ALA A 37 -20.68 7.59 -1.87
N ALA A 38 -21.29 6.75 -1.04
CA ALA A 38 -22.07 7.18 0.11
C ALA A 38 -21.64 6.42 1.36
N THR A 39 -21.63 7.09 2.52
CA THR A 39 -21.60 6.41 3.82
C THR A 39 -23.00 6.37 4.40
N VAL A 40 -23.48 5.16 4.66
CA VAL A 40 -24.79 4.89 5.24
C VAL A 40 -24.58 4.20 6.59
N ASN A 41 -25.04 4.80 7.68
CA ASN A 41 -24.87 4.27 9.04
C ASN A 41 -23.41 3.90 9.36
N GLY A 42 -22.45 4.74 8.91
CA GLY A 42 -21.02 4.53 9.14
C GLY A 42 -20.33 3.56 8.18
N GLN A 43 -21.05 2.94 7.23
CA GLN A 43 -20.47 2.03 6.23
C GLN A 43 -20.47 2.66 4.84
N VAL A 44 -19.34 2.60 4.12
CA VAL A 44 -19.26 3.07 2.73
C VAL A 44 -19.94 2.05 1.81
N VAL A 45 -20.90 2.49 0.99
CA VAL A 45 -21.74 1.66 0.13
C VAL A 45 -21.89 2.25 -1.27
N ASP A 46 -22.33 1.42 -2.22
CA ASP A 46 -22.66 1.86 -3.57
C ASP A 46 -23.78 2.89 -3.56
N LEU A 47 -23.71 3.85 -4.48
CA LEU A 47 -24.75 4.88 -4.59
C LEU A 47 -26.11 4.33 -5.01
N SER A 48 -26.12 3.19 -5.71
CA SER A 48 -27.33 2.50 -6.17
C SER A 48 -27.93 1.56 -5.12
N ARG A 49 -27.28 1.37 -3.96
CA ARG A 49 -27.80 0.46 -2.93
C ARG A 49 -29.09 1.01 -2.32
N PRO A 50 -30.20 0.24 -2.30
CA PRO A 50 -31.47 0.70 -1.76
C PRO A 50 -31.43 0.83 -0.24
N LEU A 51 -32.02 1.90 0.27
CA LEU A 51 -32.19 2.18 1.68
C LEU A 51 -33.61 1.77 2.12
N ASN A 52 -33.71 0.76 2.98
CA ASN A 52 -35.00 0.19 3.39
C ASN A 52 -35.44 0.59 4.81
N SER A 53 -34.56 1.25 5.56
CA SER A 53 -34.77 1.69 6.94
C SER A 53 -34.22 3.09 7.15
N ASP A 54 -34.56 3.70 8.29
CA ASP A 54 -33.97 4.96 8.71
C ASP A 54 -32.44 4.86 8.74
N ALA A 55 -31.76 5.91 8.31
CA ALA A 55 -30.31 5.91 8.18
C ALA A 55 -29.68 7.31 8.29
N THR A 56 -28.41 7.35 8.68
CA THR A 56 -27.54 8.51 8.45
C THR A 56 -26.90 8.38 7.06
N LEU A 57 -26.83 9.48 6.32
CA LEU A 57 -26.28 9.51 4.96
C LEU A 57 -25.24 10.62 4.81
N VAL A 58 -24.06 10.26 4.32
CA VAL A 58 -23.02 11.18 3.86
C VAL A 58 -22.75 10.89 2.39
N LEU A 59 -22.78 11.91 1.53
CA LEU A 59 -22.47 11.79 0.11
C LEU A 59 -21.04 12.27 -0.13
N HIS A 60 -20.22 11.45 -0.76
CA HIS A 60 -18.79 11.70 -0.95
C HIS A 60 -18.49 12.12 -2.37
N LYS A 61 -17.84 13.27 -2.52
CA LYS A 61 -17.39 13.83 -3.78
C LYS A 61 -15.97 13.38 -4.11
N TRP A 62 -15.41 13.94 -5.19
CA TRP A 62 -14.03 13.68 -5.59
C TRP A 62 -13.00 13.95 -4.48
N ASP A 63 -13.16 15.03 -3.72
CA ASP A 63 -12.13 15.46 -2.77
C ASP A 63 -12.10 14.59 -1.50
N ASP A 64 -13.13 13.78 -1.28
CA ASP A 64 -13.26 12.86 -0.15
C ASP A 64 -12.53 11.54 -0.44
N SER A 65 -11.88 10.97 0.58
CA SER A 65 -11.14 9.71 0.48
C SER A 65 -12.00 8.55 -0.02
N GLU A 66 -13.23 8.46 0.47
CA GLU A 66 -14.23 7.45 0.15
C GLU A 66 -14.66 7.54 -1.31
N GLY A 67 -14.81 8.76 -1.83
CA GLY A 67 -15.12 9.01 -3.23
C GLY A 67 -13.98 8.57 -4.15
N LYS A 68 -12.73 8.94 -3.84
CA LYS A 68 -11.54 8.49 -4.60
C LYS A 68 -11.39 6.98 -4.55
N HIS A 69 -11.59 6.37 -3.38
CA HIS A 69 -11.51 4.93 -3.20
C HIS A 69 -12.50 4.19 -4.12
N ALA A 70 -13.79 4.55 -4.09
CA ALA A 70 -14.80 3.94 -4.96
C ALA A 70 -14.51 4.17 -6.46
N PHE A 71 -14.01 5.36 -6.81
CA PHE A 71 -13.65 5.71 -8.17
C PHE A 71 -12.50 4.85 -8.71
N TRP A 72 -11.40 4.76 -7.96
CA TRP A 72 -10.24 3.97 -8.35
C TRP A 72 -10.51 2.47 -8.28
N HIS A 73 -11.33 2.01 -7.34
CA HIS A 73 -11.76 0.61 -7.29
C HIS A 73 -12.57 0.23 -8.53
N SER A 74 -13.47 1.10 -8.98
CA SER A 74 -14.20 0.92 -10.24
C SER A 74 -13.29 0.99 -11.46
N SER A 75 -12.24 1.79 -11.39
CA SER A 75 -11.23 1.87 -12.45
C SER A 75 -10.37 0.61 -12.54
N ALA A 76 -10.09 -0.06 -11.42
CA ALA A 76 -9.46 -1.37 -11.38
C ALA A 76 -10.31 -2.42 -12.11
N HIS A 77 -11.63 -2.45 -11.84
CA HIS A 77 -12.57 -3.33 -12.56
C HIS A 77 -12.65 -2.98 -14.05
N LEU A 78 -12.69 -1.70 -14.43
CA LEU A 78 -12.65 -1.27 -15.82
C LEU A 78 -11.39 -1.80 -16.54
N MET A 79 -10.23 -1.70 -15.88
CA MET A 79 -8.98 -2.26 -16.40
C MET A 79 -9.05 -3.79 -16.54
N ALA A 80 -9.60 -4.48 -15.55
CA ALA A 80 -9.76 -5.93 -15.60
C ALA A 80 -10.68 -6.37 -16.75
N GLY A 81 -11.80 -5.67 -16.97
CA GLY A 81 -12.66 -5.92 -18.13
C GLY A 81 -11.96 -5.67 -19.48
N ALA A 82 -11.15 -4.61 -19.57
CA ALA A 82 -10.34 -4.34 -20.77
C ALA A 82 -9.31 -5.45 -21.02
N LEU A 83 -8.65 -5.94 -19.96
CA LEU A 83 -7.70 -7.03 -20.03
C LEU A 83 -8.37 -8.35 -20.43
N GLU A 84 -9.58 -8.64 -19.93
CA GLU A 84 -10.32 -9.84 -20.29
C GLU A 84 -10.67 -9.88 -21.79
N GLU A 85 -11.04 -8.74 -22.38
CA GLU A 85 -11.29 -8.65 -23.83
C GLU A 85 -10.00 -8.76 -24.66
N LEU A 86 -8.87 -8.23 -24.19
CA LEU A 86 -7.59 -8.25 -24.91
C LEU A 86 -6.84 -9.58 -24.77
N TYR A 87 -6.98 -10.24 -23.61
CA TYR A 87 -6.25 -11.45 -23.26
C TYR A 87 -7.24 -12.55 -22.82
N PRO A 88 -7.91 -13.24 -23.77
CA PRO A 88 -8.83 -14.32 -23.44
C PRO A 88 -8.14 -15.41 -22.59
N GLY A 89 -8.80 -15.80 -21.50
CA GLY A 89 -8.29 -16.78 -20.53
C GLY A 89 -7.36 -16.21 -19.44
N ILE A 90 -7.16 -14.89 -19.39
CA ILE A 90 -6.48 -14.23 -18.29
C ILE A 90 -7.19 -14.52 -16.96
N LYS A 91 -6.41 -14.75 -15.91
CA LYS A 91 -6.92 -14.98 -14.55
C LYS A 91 -6.63 -13.77 -13.67
N PHE A 92 -7.53 -13.47 -12.75
CA PHE A 92 -7.47 -12.26 -11.94
C PHE A 92 -7.17 -12.57 -10.48
N GLY A 93 -6.18 -11.88 -9.92
CA GLY A 93 -5.88 -11.92 -8.50
C GLY A 93 -6.60 -10.81 -7.73
N ILE A 94 -5.82 -9.95 -7.09
CA ILE A 94 -6.29 -8.86 -6.23
C ILE A 94 -6.12 -7.53 -6.98
N GLY A 95 -7.15 -6.69 -6.97
CA GLY A 95 -7.11 -5.37 -7.60
C GLY A 95 -7.72 -4.25 -6.75
N PRO A 96 -7.00 -3.78 -5.71
CA PRO A 96 -7.53 -2.78 -4.80
C PRO A 96 -7.31 -1.36 -5.30
N ALA A 97 -8.11 -0.43 -4.79
CA ALA A 97 -7.75 0.98 -4.77
C ALA A 97 -6.61 1.21 -3.75
N ILE A 98 -5.71 2.14 -4.08
CA ILE A 98 -4.60 2.58 -3.22
C ILE A 98 -4.60 4.10 -3.12
N GLU A 99 -3.73 4.67 -2.28
CA GLU A 99 -3.69 6.12 -1.99
C GLU A 99 -3.60 7.01 -3.25
N ASN A 100 -2.91 6.53 -4.30
CA ASN A 100 -2.67 7.27 -5.54
C ASN A 100 -3.05 6.46 -6.79
N GLY A 101 -4.24 5.87 -6.80
CA GLY A 101 -4.77 5.11 -7.93
C GLY A 101 -5.21 3.70 -7.55
N PHE A 102 -4.84 2.73 -8.36
CA PHE A 102 -5.16 1.32 -8.17
C PHE A 102 -4.08 0.43 -8.79
N TYR A 103 -4.13 -0.86 -8.47
CA TYR A 103 -3.42 -1.86 -9.25
C TYR A 103 -4.31 -3.07 -9.49
N TYR A 104 -3.86 -3.99 -10.35
CA TYR A 104 -4.43 -5.32 -10.46
C TYR A 104 -3.33 -6.36 -10.69
N ASP A 105 -3.37 -7.43 -9.90
CA ASP A 105 -2.55 -8.62 -10.12
C ASP A 105 -3.25 -9.54 -11.10
N VAL A 106 -2.58 -9.87 -12.21
CA VAL A 106 -3.13 -10.71 -13.27
C VAL A 106 -2.16 -11.80 -13.70
N ASP A 107 -2.73 -12.88 -14.20
CA ASP A 107 -2.01 -14.01 -14.79
C ASP A 107 -2.48 -14.21 -16.23
N PRO A 108 -1.74 -13.69 -17.23
CA PRO A 108 -2.11 -13.82 -18.64
C PRO A 108 -1.99 -15.26 -19.17
N GLY A 109 -1.53 -16.21 -18.35
CA GLY A 109 -1.29 -17.59 -18.74
C GLY A 109 0.10 -17.83 -19.31
N ASP A 110 0.41 -19.10 -19.58
CA ASP A 110 1.76 -19.52 -19.95
C ASP A 110 2.14 -18.98 -21.34
N GLY A 111 3.34 -18.41 -21.45
CA GLY A 111 3.90 -17.86 -22.70
C GLY A 111 3.45 -16.44 -23.04
N LYS A 112 2.59 -15.81 -22.23
CA LYS A 112 2.19 -14.41 -22.39
C LYS A 112 2.75 -13.57 -21.24
N ALA A 113 3.25 -12.38 -21.56
CA ALA A 113 3.68 -11.40 -20.57
C ALA A 113 3.07 -10.05 -20.96
N ILE A 114 2.58 -9.32 -19.97
CA ILE A 114 2.15 -7.93 -20.16
C ILE A 114 3.33 -7.06 -19.77
N SER A 115 3.72 -6.15 -20.65
CA SER A 115 4.84 -5.24 -20.49
C SER A 115 4.39 -3.79 -20.55
N GLU A 116 5.30 -2.85 -20.27
CA GLU A 116 4.99 -1.43 -20.42
C GLU A 116 4.60 -1.04 -21.85
N ALA A 117 5.05 -1.79 -22.86
CA ALA A 117 4.70 -1.56 -24.27
C ALA A 117 3.23 -1.87 -24.59
N ASP A 118 2.57 -2.69 -23.77
CA ASP A 118 1.16 -3.07 -23.95
C ASP A 118 0.19 -2.05 -23.32
N LEU A 119 0.68 -1.22 -22.38
CA LEU A 119 -0.15 -0.27 -21.64
C LEU A 119 -0.96 0.69 -22.54
N PRO A 120 -0.43 1.26 -23.63
CA PRO A 120 -1.23 2.10 -24.52
C PRO A 120 -2.44 1.40 -25.14
N ALA A 121 -2.32 0.11 -25.47
CA ALA A 121 -3.42 -0.68 -26.02
C ALA A 121 -4.48 -0.96 -24.95
N ILE A 122 -4.05 -1.26 -23.72
CA ILE A 122 -4.95 -1.48 -22.57
C ILE A 122 -5.68 -0.17 -22.22
N GLU A 123 -4.97 0.97 -22.17
CA GLU A 123 -5.56 2.29 -21.95
C GLU A 123 -6.61 2.63 -23.02
N ALA A 124 -6.33 2.33 -24.30
CA ALA A 124 -7.27 2.55 -25.39
C ALA A 124 -8.53 1.69 -25.21
N LYS A 125 -8.38 0.42 -24.80
CA LYS A 125 -9.51 -0.47 -24.53
C LYS A 125 -10.32 -0.04 -23.31
N MET A 126 -9.67 0.44 -22.24
CA MET A 126 -10.36 1.02 -21.09
C MET A 126 -11.19 2.24 -21.49
N LYS A 127 -10.66 3.13 -22.34
CA LYS A 127 -11.39 4.29 -22.88
C LYS A 127 -12.58 3.87 -23.73
N GLU A 128 -12.42 2.84 -24.55
CA GLU A 128 -13.51 2.24 -25.33
C GLU A 128 -14.65 1.77 -24.39
N LEU A 129 -14.33 0.99 -23.37
CA LEU A 129 -15.30 0.46 -22.41
C LEU A 129 -15.94 1.55 -21.53
N ALA A 130 -15.17 2.58 -21.14
CA ALA A 130 -15.70 3.72 -20.41
C ALA A 130 -16.75 4.49 -21.24
N SER A 131 -16.50 4.68 -22.54
CA SER A 131 -17.42 5.40 -23.42
C SER A 131 -18.76 4.67 -23.65
N LYS A 132 -18.81 3.35 -23.40
CA LYS A 132 -20.04 2.55 -23.44
C LYS A 132 -20.95 2.76 -22.23
N ASN A 133 -20.53 3.51 -21.21
CA ASN A 133 -21.31 3.78 -19.99
C ASN A 133 -21.87 2.49 -19.34
N LEU A 134 -20.98 1.52 -19.11
CA LEU A 134 -21.35 0.22 -18.56
C LEU A 134 -21.77 0.39 -17.09
N VAL A 135 -22.92 -0.17 -16.73
CA VAL A 135 -23.45 -0.14 -15.36
C VAL A 135 -22.76 -1.21 -14.51
N PHE A 136 -22.37 -0.84 -13.29
CA PHE A 136 -21.90 -1.81 -12.30
C PHE A 136 -23.10 -2.43 -11.57
N THR A 137 -23.29 -3.73 -11.75
CA THR A 137 -24.39 -4.48 -11.11
C THR A 137 -23.83 -5.38 -10.02
N ARG A 138 -24.24 -5.11 -8.77
CA ARG A 138 -23.93 -5.95 -7.63
C ARG A 138 -24.94 -7.09 -7.52
N LYS A 139 -24.45 -8.32 -7.31
CA LYS A 139 -25.27 -9.50 -7.01
C LYS A 139 -24.73 -10.22 -5.78
N GLU A 140 -25.58 -10.45 -4.79
CA GLU A 140 -25.26 -11.38 -3.69
C GLU A 140 -25.47 -12.80 -4.16
N VAL A 141 -24.50 -13.66 -3.88
CA VAL A 141 -24.51 -15.05 -4.34
C VAL A 141 -24.06 -15.98 -3.21
N SER A 142 -24.50 -17.23 -3.28
CA SER A 142 -23.99 -18.27 -2.38
C SER A 142 -22.53 -18.59 -2.70
N LYS A 143 -21.80 -19.08 -1.70
CA LYS A 143 -20.43 -19.60 -1.87
C LYS A 143 -20.35 -20.66 -2.97
N LYS A 144 -21.35 -21.54 -3.06
CA LYS A 144 -21.45 -22.57 -4.09
C LYS A 144 -21.57 -21.96 -5.49
N GLU A 145 -22.48 -20.99 -5.68
CA GLU A 145 -22.67 -20.32 -6.97
C GLU A 145 -21.40 -19.59 -7.42
N ALA A 146 -20.72 -18.90 -6.49
CA ALA A 146 -19.46 -18.23 -6.77
C ALA A 146 -18.35 -19.22 -7.15
N LEU A 147 -18.18 -20.31 -6.40
CA LEU A 147 -17.19 -21.35 -6.71
C LEU A 147 -17.46 -22.00 -8.08
N ASP A 148 -18.72 -22.33 -8.39
CA ASP A 148 -19.10 -22.92 -9.67
C ASP A 148 -18.78 -21.98 -10.84
N LEU A 149 -19.04 -20.68 -10.69
CA LEU A 149 -18.75 -19.67 -11.72
C LEU A 149 -17.25 -19.57 -12.01
N PHE A 150 -16.42 -19.34 -11.00
CA PHE A 150 -14.98 -19.12 -11.20
C PHE A 150 -14.22 -20.41 -11.52
N SER A 151 -14.70 -21.57 -11.06
CA SER A 151 -14.14 -22.87 -11.47
C SER A 151 -14.37 -23.13 -12.95
N LYS A 152 -15.58 -22.85 -13.47
CA LYS A 152 -15.86 -22.97 -14.92
C LYS A 152 -15.07 -21.98 -15.76
N LYS A 153 -14.79 -20.79 -15.23
CA LYS A 153 -13.93 -19.78 -15.85
C LYS A 153 -12.45 -20.16 -15.83
N GLY A 154 -12.06 -21.13 -15.00
CA GLY A 154 -10.65 -21.53 -14.82
C GLY A 154 -9.82 -20.56 -13.99
N ASP A 155 -10.47 -19.70 -13.19
CA ASP A 155 -9.80 -18.70 -12.37
C ASP A 155 -9.49 -19.24 -10.96
N GLN A 156 -8.36 -19.93 -10.86
CA GLN A 156 -7.91 -20.57 -9.61
C GLN A 156 -7.71 -19.58 -8.46
N TYR A 157 -7.33 -18.33 -8.74
CA TYR A 157 -7.06 -17.33 -7.71
C TYR A 157 -8.36 -16.90 -7.03
N LYS A 158 -9.43 -16.71 -7.82
CA LYS A 158 -10.76 -16.41 -7.29
C LYS A 158 -11.36 -17.58 -6.54
N VAL A 159 -11.18 -18.82 -7.03
CA VAL A 159 -11.61 -20.02 -6.32
C VAL A 159 -10.97 -20.12 -4.94
N GLU A 160 -9.65 -19.87 -4.84
CA GLU A 160 -8.94 -19.84 -3.56
C GLU A 160 -9.51 -18.76 -2.62
N LEU A 161 -9.66 -17.52 -3.12
CA LEU A 161 -10.21 -16.41 -2.33
C LEU A 161 -11.62 -16.71 -1.81
N ILE A 162 -12.50 -17.28 -2.65
CA ILE A 162 -13.86 -17.66 -2.24
C ILE A 162 -13.82 -18.77 -1.20
N GLY A 163 -12.87 -19.71 -1.30
CA GLY A 163 -12.66 -20.78 -0.34
C GLY A 163 -12.49 -20.28 1.09
N GLU A 164 -11.90 -19.10 1.27
CA GLU A 164 -11.64 -18.46 2.57
C GLU A 164 -12.81 -17.62 3.10
N LEU A 165 -13.81 -17.31 2.27
CA LEU A 165 -14.94 -16.48 2.67
C LEU A 165 -16.08 -17.30 3.30
N GLU A 166 -16.78 -16.69 4.25
CA GLU A 166 -18.02 -17.23 4.82
C GLU A 166 -19.19 -17.05 3.85
N ASP A 167 -20.09 -18.04 3.81
CA ASP A 167 -21.30 -17.96 2.98
C ASP A 167 -22.21 -16.82 3.44
N GLY A 168 -22.96 -16.24 2.51
CA GLY A 168 -23.78 -15.04 2.76
C GLY A 168 -22.99 -13.72 2.81
N THR A 169 -21.65 -13.74 2.76
CA THR A 169 -20.81 -12.51 2.69
C THR A 169 -20.29 -12.20 1.28
N ILE A 170 -20.66 -13.02 0.30
CA ILE A 170 -20.09 -13.03 -1.04
C ILE A 170 -20.97 -12.21 -1.98
N SER A 171 -20.34 -11.27 -2.67
CA SER A 171 -20.95 -10.52 -3.76
C SER A 171 -20.08 -10.53 -5.00
N LEU A 172 -20.74 -10.44 -6.15
CA LEU A 172 -20.13 -10.27 -7.45
C LEU A 172 -20.52 -8.92 -8.01
N TYR A 173 -19.61 -8.31 -8.76
CA TYR A 173 -19.88 -7.13 -9.56
C TYR A 173 -19.70 -7.47 -11.03
N THR A 174 -20.72 -7.15 -11.82
CA THR A 174 -20.70 -7.29 -13.27
C THR A 174 -20.71 -5.91 -13.92
N GLN A 175 -19.82 -5.71 -14.90
CA GLN A 175 -19.79 -4.54 -15.78
C GLN A 175 -19.58 -5.00 -17.23
N GLY A 176 -20.60 -4.85 -18.07
CA GLY A 176 -20.57 -5.44 -19.41
C GLY A 176 -20.44 -6.97 -19.36
N SER A 177 -19.44 -7.52 -20.03
CA SER A 177 -19.11 -8.96 -20.03
C SER A 177 -18.31 -9.40 -18.81
N PHE A 178 -17.64 -8.47 -18.12
CA PHE A 178 -16.73 -8.79 -17.02
C PHE A 178 -17.50 -8.94 -15.71
N THR A 179 -17.24 -10.04 -15.00
CA THR A 179 -17.77 -10.29 -13.65
C THR A 179 -16.63 -10.67 -12.71
N ASP A 180 -16.59 -10.04 -11.55
CA ASP A 180 -15.58 -10.32 -10.53
C ASP A 180 -16.12 -10.42 -9.10
N LEU A 181 -15.38 -11.16 -8.26
CA LEU A 181 -15.57 -11.25 -6.82
C LEU A 181 -15.11 -9.96 -6.17
N CYS A 182 -16.06 -9.19 -5.65
CA CYS A 182 -15.79 -7.91 -5.03
C CYS A 182 -16.91 -7.52 -4.04
N ARG A 183 -16.54 -6.81 -2.97
CA ARG A 183 -17.51 -6.25 -2.00
C ARG A 183 -17.97 -4.84 -2.36
N GLY A 184 -17.22 -4.13 -3.19
CA GLY A 184 -17.42 -2.73 -3.53
C GLY A 184 -16.88 -1.77 -2.46
N PRO A 185 -17.35 -0.51 -2.43
CA PRO A 185 -18.33 0.06 -3.36
C PRO A 185 -17.73 0.31 -4.75
N HIS A 186 -18.62 0.42 -5.74
CA HIS A 186 -18.36 0.84 -7.11
C HIS A 186 -19.18 2.09 -7.49
N LEU A 187 -18.73 2.76 -8.55
CA LEU A 187 -19.49 3.83 -9.20
C LEU A 187 -20.79 3.27 -9.81
N PRO A 188 -21.82 4.10 -10.05
CA PRO A 188 -23.02 3.65 -10.76
C PRO A 188 -22.75 3.12 -12.17
N SER A 189 -21.77 3.71 -12.86
CA SER A 189 -21.35 3.30 -14.20
C SER A 189 -19.91 3.71 -14.50
N THR A 190 -19.40 3.29 -15.67
CA THR A 190 -18.04 3.61 -16.13
C THR A 190 -17.90 5.03 -16.72
N GLU A 191 -19.00 5.76 -16.96
CA GLU A 191 -18.98 7.10 -17.59
C GLU A 191 -18.09 8.13 -16.87
N PRO A 192 -18.01 8.17 -15.53
CA PRO A 192 -17.17 9.14 -14.86
C PRO A 192 -15.67 8.90 -15.06
N ILE A 193 -15.25 7.72 -15.52
CA ILE A 193 -13.84 7.34 -15.67
C ILE A 193 -13.34 7.82 -17.04
N LYS A 194 -12.90 9.07 -17.12
CA LYS A 194 -12.58 9.74 -18.40
C LYS A 194 -11.09 9.80 -18.69
N ALA A 195 -10.31 10.32 -17.75
CA ALA A 195 -8.88 10.47 -17.90
C ALA A 195 -8.20 9.23 -17.31
N ILE A 196 -7.58 8.43 -18.17
CA ILE A 196 -7.00 7.12 -17.83
C ILE A 196 -5.52 7.13 -18.14
N LYS A 197 -4.71 6.69 -17.17
CA LYS A 197 -3.28 6.43 -17.35
C LYS A 197 -2.86 5.17 -16.59
N LEU A 198 -2.22 4.25 -17.29
CA LEU A 198 -1.48 3.15 -16.68
C LEU A 198 -0.03 3.61 -16.48
N LEU A 199 0.51 3.35 -15.29
CA LEU A 199 1.75 3.95 -14.81
C LEU A 199 2.96 3.04 -14.99
N SER A 200 2.83 1.77 -14.60
CA SER A 200 3.95 0.83 -14.60
C SER A 200 3.47 -0.61 -14.48
N VAL A 201 4.33 -1.54 -14.87
CA VAL A 201 4.16 -2.98 -14.65
C VAL A 201 5.21 -3.48 -13.65
N ALA A 202 4.80 -4.32 -12.70
CA ALA A 202 5.67 -4.95 -11.72
C ALA A 202 5.35 -6.45 -11.56
N GLY A 203 6.29 -7.20 -10.99
CA GLY A 203 6.03 -8.57 -10.53
C GLY A 203 5.50 -8.56 -9.10
N ALA A 204 4.49 -9.39 -8.80
CA ALA A 204 4.00 -9.62 -7.45
C ALA A 204 3.78 -11.11 -7.21
N TYR A 205 4.29 -11.64 -6.10
CA TYR A 205 4.03 -13.03 -5.74
C TYR A 205 2.64 -13.18 -5.15
N TRP A 206 1.91 -14.21 -5.56
CA TRP A 206 0.60 -14.51 -4.98
C TRP A 206 0.70 -14.67 -3.46
N ARG A 207 -0.16 -13.96 -2.71
CA ARG A 207 -0.14 -13.84 -1.23
C ARG A 207 1.17 -13.29 -0.64
N GLY A 208 2.00 -12.64 -1.45
CA GLY A 208 3.31 -12.13 -1.01
C GLY A 208 4.32 -13.23 -0.68
N ASN A 209 4.10 -14.47 -1.12
CA ASN A 209 4.99 -15.60 -0.85
C ASN A 209 5.80 -15.95 -2.11
N GLU A 210 7.12 -15.77 -2.04
CA GLU A 210 8.07 -16.03 -3.14
C GLU A 210 8.02 -17.46 -3.71
N LYS A 211 7.47 -18.42 -2.96
CA LYS A 211 7.27 -19.81 -3.41
C LYS A 211 6.04 -19.99 -4.30
N ASN A 212 5.15 -19.00 -4.33
CA ASN A 212 3.95 -19.05 -5.15
C ASN A 212 4.21 -18.50 -6.56
N ARG A 213 3.22 -18.68 -7.45
CA ARG A 213 3.27 -18.14 -8.82
C ARG A 213 3.42 -16.61 -8.78
N MET A 214 4.34 -16.11 -9.61
CA MET A 214 4.52 -14.68 -9.83
C MET A 214 3.44 -14.18 -10.78
N LEU A 215 2.73 -13.14 -10.36
CA LEU A 215 1.71 -12.43 -11.11
C LEU A 215 2.27 -11.14 -11.71
N THR A 216 1.60 -10.65 -12.75
CA THR A 216 1.88 -9.34 -13.32
C THR A 216 0.98 -8.31 -12.67
N ARG A 217 1.57 -7.35 -11.95
CA ARG A 217 0.87 -6.22 -11.33
C ARG A 217 0.88 -5.03 -12.26
N ILE A 218 -0.28 -4.53 -12.64
CA ILE A 218 -0.41 -3.33 -13.46
C ILE A 218 -0.93 -2.19 -12.58
N TYR A 219 -0.16 -1.09 -12.50
CA TYR A 219 -0.56 0.11 -11.76
C TYR A 219 -1.25 1.11 -12.69
N GLY A 220 -2.30 1.74 -12.19
CA GLY A 220 -3.04 2.75 -12.94
C GLY A 220 -3.59 3.86 -12.05
N ILE A 221 -3.88 4.99 -12.68
CA ILE A 221 -4.58 6.10 -12.06
C ILE A 221 -5.59 6.68 -13.05
N THR A 222 -6.73 7.09 -12.51
CA THR A 222 -7.83 7.65 -13.30
C THR A 222 -8.41 8.88 -12.61
N TYR A 223 -9.00 9.76 -13.42
CA TYR A 223 -9.65 10.98 -12.97
C TYR A 223 -10.93 11.26 -13.77
N PRO A 224 -11.88 12.00 -13.18
CA PRO A 224 -13.08 12.43 -13.90
C PRO A 224 -12.81 13.51 -14.96
N LYS A 225 -11.64 14.18 -14.91
CA LYS A 225 -11.27 15.26 -15.85
C LYS A 225 -9.81 15.12 -16.28
N GLN A 226 -9.54 15.39 -17.57
CA GLN A 226 -8.18 15.31 -18.14
C GLN A 226 -7.18 16.23 -17.43
N LYS A 227 -7.59 17.47 -17.11
CA LYS A 227 -6.74 18.43 -16.39
C LYS A 227 -6.17 17.87 -15.09
N MET A 228 -6.94 17.07 -14.35
CA MET A 228 -6.50 16.50 -13.06
C MET A 228 -5.43 15.44 -13.26
N LEU A 229 -5.55 14.65 -14.33
CA LEU A 229 -4.51 13.72 -14.73
C LEU A 229 -3.24 14.46 -15.17
N ASP A 230 -3.38 15.51 -15.98
CA ASP A 230 -2.24 16.30 -16.45
C ASP A 230 -1.48 16.93 -15.26
N ASP A 231 -2.21 17.54 -14.32
CA ASP A 231 -1.65 18.13 -13.09
C ASP A 231 -0.93 17.05 -12.25
N TYR A 232 -1.49 15.84 -12.13
CA TYR A 232 -0.86 14.72 -11.43
C TYR A 232 0.41 14.22 -12.13
N LEU A 233 0.42 14.14 -13.45
CA LEU A 233 1.61 13.74 -14.21
C LEU A 233 2.74 14.76 -14.07
N VAL A 234 2.42 16.05 -14.06
CA VAL A 234 3.40 17.11 -13.76
C VAL A 234 3.95 16.93 -12.34
N PHE A 235 3.09 16.66 -11.35
CA PHE A 235 3.52 16.37 -9.99
C PHE A 235 4.47 15.17 -9.91
N LEU A 236 4.17 14.07 -10.62
CA LEU A 236 5.05 12.90 -10.65
C LEU A 236 6.41 13.20 -11.30
N GLU A 237 6.45 13.96 -12.39
CA GLU A 237 7.72 14.35 -13.01
C GLU A 237 8.55 15.26 -12.09
N GLU A 238 7.91 16.19 -11.40
CA GLU A 238 8.56 17.02 -10.38
C GLU A 238 9.05 16.20 -9.17
N ALA A 239 8.30 15.17 -8.75
CA ALA A 239 8.72 14.26 -7.70
C ALA A 239 9.93 13.41 -8.13
N LYS A 240 9.93 12.87 -9.36
CA LYS A 240 11.08 12.13 -9.92
C LYS A 240 12.34 12.97 -9.98
N LYS A 241 12.22 14.28 -10.26
CA LYS A 241 13.37 15.21 -10.23
C LYS A 241 13.99 15.37 -8.85
N ARG A 242 13.21 15.13 -7.79
CA ARG A 242 13.62 15.29 -6.39
C ARG A 242 13.96 13.96 -5.71
N ASP A 243 14.00 12.87 -6.47
CA ASP A 243 14.39 11.55 -5.96
C ASP A 243 15.85 11.57 -5.49
N HIS A 244 16.07 11.24 -4.22
CA HIS A 244 17.41 11.24 -3.62
C HIS A 244 18.36 10.23 -4.27
N ARG A 245 17.86 9.20 -4.94
CA ARG A 245 18.68 8.24 -5.70
C ARG A 245 19.25 8.89 -6.95
N ARG A 246 18.47 9.75 -7.61
CA ARG A 246 18.92 10.51 -8.77
C ARG A 246 19.91 11.59 -8.32
N ILE A 247 19.50 12.43 -7.37
CA ILE A 247 20.32 13.52 -6.83
C ILE A 247 21.61 12.97 -6.21
N GLY A 248 21.52 11.90 -5.43
CA GLY A 248 22.67 11.28 -4.77
C GLY A 248 23.70 10.74 -5.74
N LYS A 249 23.27 10.24 -6.91
CA LYS A 249 24.16 9.85 -8.00
C LYS A 249 24.75 11.06 -8.71
N GLU A 250 23.92 12.04 -9.09
CA GLU A 250 24.34 13.27 -9.79
C GLU A 250 25.35 14.09 -8.98
N LEU A 251 25.20 14.11 -7.66
CA LEU A 251 26.07 14.85 -6.75
C LEU A 251 27.17 13.99 -6.10
N GLU A 252 27.27 12.71 -6.45
CA GLU A 252 28.27 11.77 -5.92
C GLU A 252 28.24 11.68 -4.38
N LEU A 253 27.04 11.59 -3.80
CA LEU A 253 26.85 11.52 -2.35
C LEU A 253 26.96 10.09 -1.83
N PHE A 254 26.38 9.13 -2.56
CA PHE A 254 26.43 7.72 -2.22
C PHE A 254 26.31 6.86 -3.47
N THR A 255 26.70 5.60 -3.33
CA THR A 255 26.52 4.59 -4.37
C THR A 255 26.17 3.23 -3.75
N PHE A 256 25.72 2.30 -4.59
CA PHE A 256 25.49 0.91 -4.22
C PHE A 256 26.31 0.01 -5.13
N SER A 257 26.86 -1.06 -4.55
CA SER A 257 27.60 -2.07 -5.29
C SER A 257 26.97 -3.44 -5.06
N PRO A 258 26.51 -4.14 -6.11
CA PRO A 258 26.03 -5.52 -5.98
C PRO A 258 27.06 -6.45 -5.35
N LYS A 259 28.36 -6.16 -5.51
CA LYS A 259 29.46 -6.92 -4.87
C LYS A 259 29.55 -6.70 -3.36
N VAL A 260 29.10 -5.54 -2.87
CA VAL A 260 29.04 -5.23 -1.44
C VAL A 260 27.77 -5.80 -0.82
N GLY A 261 26.65 -5.70 -1.54
CA GLY A 261 25.35 -6.25 -1.14
C GLY A 261 24.22 -5.24 -1.25
N MET A 262 23.01 -5.73 -1.51
CA MET A 262 21.81 -4.89 -1.61
C MET A 262 21.45 -4.26 -0.26
N GLY A 263 21.08 -2.98 -0.29
CA GLY A 263 20.67 -2.24 0.92
C GLY A 263 21.83 -1.84 1.82
N LEU A 264 23.07 -1.92 1.33
CA LEU A 264 24.28 -1.50 2.03
C LEU A 264 24.90 -0.28 1.30
N PRO A 265 24.52 0.95 1.66
CA PRO A 265 24.99 2.14 0.96
C PRO A 265 26.47 2.41 1.22
N LEU A 266 27.19 2.76 0.16
CA LEU A 266 28.55 3.27 0.22
C LEU A 266 28.49 4.79 0.19
N TRP A 267 28.81 5.43 1.32
CA TRP A 267 28.90 6.88 1.41
C TRP A 267 30.17 7.37 0.69
N MET A 268 29.99 8.17 -0.36
CA MET A 268 31.09 8.79 -1.11
C MET A 268 31.57 10.05 -0.39
N PRO A 269 32.75 10.63 -0.71
CA PRO A 269 33.36 11.71 0.08
C PRO A 269 32.41 12.87 0.44
N LYS A 270 31.66 13.41 -0.54
CA LYS A 270 30.69 14.49 -0.33
C LYS A 270 29.53 14.09 0.59
N GLY A 271 28.99 12.89 0.43
CA GLY A 271 27.91 12.39 1.29
C GLY A 271 28.40 12.04 2.69
N ALA A 272 29.62 11.51 2.82
CA ALA A 272 30.25 11.24 4.11
C ALA A 272 30.48 12.53 4.90
N GLU A 273 30.95 13.60 4.25
CA GLU A 273 31.09 14.93 4.85
C GLU A 273 29.73 15.50 5.28
N LEU A 274 28.70 15.42 4.42
CA LEU A 274 27.33 15.83 4.76
C LEU A 274 26.82 15.09 6.01
N ARG A 275 27.00 13.78 6.04
CA ARG A 275 26.63 12.94 7.19
C ARG A 275 27.39 13.32 8.45
N GLN A 276 28.70 13.57 8.37
CA GLN A 276 29.52 13.97 9.51
C GLN A 276 29.10 15.34 10.05
N ASN A 277 28.70 16.28 9.17
CA ASN A 277 28.19 17.58 9.57
C ASN A 277 26.87 17.44 10.37
N LEU A 278 25.96 16.57 9.93
CA LEU A 278 24.72 16.27 10.65
C LEU A 278 24.99 15.64 12.02
N ILE A 279 25.87 14.64 12.09
CA ILE A 279 26.29 14.01 13.36
C ILE A 279 26.88 15.06 14.30
N SER A 280 27.76 15.92 13.80
CA SER A 280 28.41 16.96 14.59
C SER A 280 27.41 17.99 15.11
N PHE A 281 26.44 18.38 14.30
CA PHE A 281 25.33 19.24 14.71
C PHE A 281 24.49 18.58 15.82
N MET A 282 23.99 17.36 15.59
CA MET A 282 23.15 16.67 16.55
C MET A 282 23.88 16.35 17.86
N THR A 283 25.17 16.01 17.80
CA THR A 283 26.01 15.82 18.99
C THR A 283 26.03 17.07 19.88
N LYS A 284 26.17 18.27 19.28
CA LYS A 284 26.13 19.53 20.03
C LYS A 284 24.77 19.74 20.71
N VAL A 285 23.68 19.45 20.00
CA VAL A 285 22.30 19.57 20.53
C VAL A 285 22.08 18.60 21.69
N LEU A 286 22.46 17.33 21.53
CA LEU A 286 22.32 16.29 22.55
C LEU A 286 23.12 16.62 23.82
N LYS A 287 24.39 17.02 23.67
CA LYS A 287 25.22 17.43 24.82
C LYS A 287 24.63 18.63 25.57
N LYS A 288 24.10 19.64 24.85
CA LYS A 288 23.43 20.79 25.47
C LYS A 288 22.18 20.38 26.26
N ARG A 289 21.53 19.27 25.89
CA ARG A 289 20.36 18.69 26.57
C ARG A 289 20.73 17.67 27.66
N GLY A 290 22.01 17.51 27.98
CA GLY A 290 22.48 16.64 29.05
C GLY A 290 22.56 15.16 28.68
N TYR A 291 22.55 14.82 27.38
CA TYR A 291 22.81 13.44 26.93
C TYR A 291 24.30 13.12 27.00
N LYS A 292 24.61 11.91 27.47
CA LYS A 292 25.95 11.35 27.52
C LYS A 292 26.18 10.53 26.25
N ILE A 293 27.11 10.96 25.41
CA ILE A 293 27.43 10.24 24.18
C ILE A 293 28.17 8.95 24.52
N VAL A 294 27.65 7.81 24.07
CA VAL A 294 28.23 6.48 24.23
C VAL A 294 28.48 5.84 22.86
N ALA A 295 29.19 4.72 22.83
CA ALA A 295 29.41 3.91 21.64
C ALA A 295 29.37 2.43 22.02
N THR A 296 28.64 1.62 21.26
CA THR A 296 28.47 0.19 21.55
C THR A 296 28.86 -0.68 20.36
N PRO A 297 29.28 -1.94 20.58
CA PRO A 297 29.62 -2.87 19.50
C PRO A 297 28.50 -3.07 18.47
N HIS A 298 28.86 -3.56 17.28
CA HIS A 298 27.91 -3.89 16.21
C HIS A 298 27.31 -5.31 16.34
N ILE A 299 27.94 -6.16 17.14
CA ILE A 299 27.52 -7.52 17.41
C ILE A 299 27.35 -7.70 18.92
N GLY A 300 26.43 -8.58 19.31
CA GLY A 300 26.21 -8.97 20.70
C GLY A 300 25.97 -10.46 20.79
N ASN A 301 26.22 -11.05 21.96
CA ASN A 301 25.86 -12.45 22.22
C ASN A 301 24.34 -12.59 22.04
N VAL A 302 23.90 -13.68 21.40
CA VAL A 302 22.47 -13.95 21.15
C VAL A 302 21.64 -13.85 22.43
N ASP A 303 22.18 -14.25 23.58
CA ASP A 303 21.48 -14.24 24.85
C ASP A 303 21.10 -12.82 25.31
N LEU A 304 21.90 -11.78 24.97
CA LEU A 304 21.53 -10.38 25.22
C LEU A 304 20.19 -10.02 24.53
N TYR A 305 19.98 -10.52 23.32
CA TYR A 305 18.76 -10.24 22.56
C TYR A 305 17.57 -11.09 23.00
N LYS A 306 17.81 -12.31 23.50
CA LYS A 306 16.78 -13.13 24.17
C LYS A 306 16.33 -12.47 25.47
N THR A 307 17.28 -12.06 26.32
CA THR A 307 16.97 -11.39 27.59
C THR A 307 16.17 -10.11 27.39
N SER A 308 16.48 -9.35 26.34
CA SER A 308 15.74 -8.12 26.00
C SER A 308 14.44 -8.37 25.21
N GLY A 309 14.12 -9.62 24.83
CA GLY A 309 12.94 -9.97 24.04
C GLY A 309 13.01 -9.58 22.55
N HIS A 310 14.16 -9.10 22.07
CA HIS A 310 14.34 -8.71 20.67
C HIS A 310 14.54 -9.92 19.77
N TYR A 311 15.09 -11.02 20.29
CA TYR A 311 15.32 -12.23 19.52
C TYR A 311 14.01 -12.85 19.02
N GLU A 312 12.98 -12.89 19.87
CA GLU A 312 11.66 -13.43 19.53
C GLU A 312 10.90 -12.52 18.57
N LYS A 313 11.02 -11.19 18.75
CA LYS A 313 10.30 -10.19 17.93
C LYS A 313 10.94 -9.96 16.56
N TYR A 314 12.26 -9.83 16.53
CA TYR A 314 13.01 -9.47 15.32
C TYR A 314 13.74 -10.66 14.70
N GLY A 315 13.74 -11.86 15.29
CA GLY A 315 14.62 -12.95 14.85
C GLY A 315 14.50 -13.32 13.37
N LYS A 316 13.29 -13.25 12.80
CA LYS A 316 13.07 -13.46 11.35
C LYS A 316 13.53 -12.27 10.49
N ASP A 317 13.38 -11.05 11.02
CA ASP A 317 13.73 -9.79 10.35
C ASP A 317 15.15 -9.32 10.72
N SER A 318 15.92 -10.16 11.40
CA SER A 318 17.32 -9.93 11.78
C SER A 318 18.24 -10.78 10.92
N PHE A 319 19.49 -10.33 10.81
CA PHE A 319 20.51 -11.20 10.26
C PHE A 319 20.68 -12.43 11.14
N GLN A 320 20.82 -13.59 10.50
CA GLN A 320 20.93 -14.85 11.21
C GLN A 320 22.15 -14.86 12.14
N PRO A 321 22.06 -15.52 13.31
CA PRO A 321 23.19 -15.65 14.22
C PRO A 321 24.42 -16.27 13.54
N MET A 322 25.59 -15.73 13.87
CA MET A 322 26.90 -16.27 13.52
C MET A 322 27.32 -17.28 14.59
N LEU A 323 27.58 -18.51 14.15
CA LEU A 323 28.16 -19.56 15.00
C LEU A 323 29.67 -19.34 15.12
N THR A 324 30.19 -19.55 16.32
CA THR A 324 31.63 -19.59 16.55
C THR A 324 32.13 -21.04 16.61
N PRO A 325 33.46 -21.26 16.58
CA PRO A 325 34.02 -22.60 16.84
C PRO A 325 33.74 -23.12 18.26
N GLN A 326 33.37 -22.24 19.21
CA GLN A 326 33.07 -22.62 20.57
C GLN A 326 31.61 -23.08 20.68
N GLU A 327 31.41 -24.29 21.18
CA GLU A 327 30.08 -24.86 21.34
C GLU A 327 29.23 -23.97 22.29
N GLY A 328 28.03 -23.63 21.85
CA GLY A 328 27.09 -22.78 22.58
C GLY A 328 27.28 -21.27 22.42
N GLU A 329 28.37 -20.80 21.81
CA GLU A 329 28.61 -19.36 21.63
C GLU A 329 28.13 -18.87 20.25
N GLN A 330 27.19 -17.93 20.27
CA GLN A 330 26.58 -17.35 19.09
C GLN A 330 26.49 -15.83 19.21
N PHE A 331 26.77 -15.12 18.10
CA PHE A 331 26.66 -13.67 18.02
C PHE A 331 25.65 -13.26 16.94
N MET A 332 25.03 -12.10 17.13
CA MET A 332 24.14 -11.51 16.12
C MET A 332 24.48 -10.05 15.89
N LEU A 333 24.35 -9.57 14.65
CA LEU A 333 24.36 -8.15 14.34
C LEU A 333 23.21 -7.45 15.07
N LYS A 334 23.50 -6.32 15.72
CA LYS A 334 22.49 -5.64 16.54
C LYS A 334 21.34 -5.08 15.68
N PRO A 335 20.07 -5.42 15.96
CA PRO A 335 18.93 -4.83 15.27
C PRO A 335 18.48 -3.50 15.92
N MET A 336 18.94 -3.24 17.15
CA MET A 336 18.69 -2.05 17.98
C MET A 336 19.84 -1.82 18.97
N ASN A 337 20.05 -0.58 19.43
CA ASN A 337 21.11 -0.26 20.39
C ASN A 337 20.67 -0.48 21.86
N CYS A 338 19.37 -0.45 22.14
CA CYS A 338 18.81 -0.45 23.51
C CYS A 338 19.41 -1.51 24.44
N PRO A 339 19.57 -2.80 24.04
CA PRO A 339 20.15 -3.82 24.92
C PRO A 339 21.58 -3.48 25.37
N HIS A 340 22.38 -2.87 24.49
CA HIS A 340 23.75 -2.47 24.84
C HIS A 340 23.78 -1.23 25.73
N HIS A 341 22.83 -0.31 25.56
CA HIS A 341 22.68 0.84 26.47
C HIS A 341 22.29 0.38 27.87
N CYS A 342 21.44 -0.64 28.00
CA CYS A 342 21.14 -1.26 29.29
C CYS A 342 22.41 -1.82 29.97
N GLU A 343 23.29 -2.48 29.21
CA GLU A 343 24.56 -2.98 29.77
C GLU A 343 25.50 -1.85 30.23
N ILE A 344 25.55 -0.72 29.50
CA ILE A 344 26.29 0.46 29.95
C ILE A 344 25.69 1.03 31.25
N PHE A 345 24.36 1.09 31.34
CA PHE A 345 23.69 1.54 32.56
C PHE A 345 24.01 0.60 33.73
N ASN A 346 23.96 -0.72 33.51
CA ASN A 346 24.21 -1.74 34.54
C ASN A 346 25.68 -1.80 35.01
N ALA A 347 26.63 -1.28 34.22
CA ALA A 347 28.06 -1.34 34.54
C ALA A 347 28.45 -0.55 35.81
N THR A 348 27.59 0.36 36.29
CA THR A 348 27.85 1.16 37.49
C THR A 348 26.57 1.36 38.31
N PRO A 349 26.65 1.50 39.64
CA PRO A 349 25.48 1.81 40.46
C PRO A 349 25.00 3.26 40.23
N HIS A 350 23.68 3.46 40.21
CA HIS A 350 23.03 4.77 40.04
C HIS A 350 22.15 5.11 41.23
N SER A 351 22.21 6.36 41.71
CA SER A 351 21.29 6.89 42.71
C SER A 351 20.02 7.41 42.04
N TYR A 352 18.91 7.47 42.80
CA TYR A 352 17.70 8.17 42.34
C TYR A 352 17.97 9.65 42.00
N LYS A 353 19.01 10.25 42.59
CA LYS A 353 19.44 11.63 42.32
C LYS A 353 20.14 11.81 40.98
N ASP A 354 20.70 10.74 40.41
CA ASP A 354 21.38 10.76 39.12
C ASP A 354 20.36 10.71 37.95
N LEU A 355 19.08 10.48 38.27
CA LEU A 355 17.99 10.47 37.30
C LEU A 355 17.46 11.90 37.07
N PRO A 356 17.13 12.27 35.81
CA PRO A 356 17.13 11.43 34.61
C PRO A 356 18.52 11.21 33.99
N TYR A 357 18.89 9.93 33.82
CA TYR A 357 20.10 9.53 33.11
C TYR A 357 19.77 9.35 31.62
N ARG A 358 20.55 9.97 30.73
CA ARG A 358 20.31 9.94 29.28
C ARG A 358 21.58 9.59 28.55
N MET A 359 21.54 8.54 27.73
CA MET A 359 22.64 8.18 26.82
C MET A 359 22.24 8.54 25.41
N ALA A 360 23.20 8.75 24.52
CA ALA A 360 22.90 8.83 23.10
C ALA A 360 24.04 8.20 22.31
N GLU A 361 23.70 7.57 21.19
CA GLU A 361 24.63 6.93 20.29
C GLU A 361 24.19 7.18 18.86
N PHE A 362 25.12 7.58 17.99
CA PHE A 362 24.90 7.45 16.55
C PHE A 362 25.13 5.98 16.15
N GLY A 363 24.24 5.11 16.64
CA GLY A 363 24.42 3.66 16.68
C GLY A 363 24.03 3.02 15.35
N THR A 364 24.96 2.28 14.76
CA THR A 364 24.71 1.56 13.51
C THR A 364 24.08 0.21 13.79
N VAL A 365 22.91 -0.03 13.23
CA VAL A 365 22.13 -1.26 13.41
C VAL A 365 21.86 -1.92 12.06
N TYR A 366 21.47 -3.19 12.11
CA TYR A 366 21.26 -4.01 10.93
C TYR A 366 19.91 -4.72 10.97
N ARG A 367 19.17 -4.67 9.87
CA ARG A 367 17.88 -5.37 9.71
C ARG A 367 17.87 -6.15 8.40
N TYR A 368 17.29 -7.34 8.44
CA TYR A 368 17.14 -8.20 7.27
C TYR A 368 15.86 -7.83 6.50
N GLU A 369 15.88 -6.65 5.90
CA GLU A 369 14.82 -6.19 5.00
C GLU A 369 14.79 -7.05 3.72
N GLN A 370 13.60 -7.38 3.22
CA GLN A 370 13.48 -8.19 2.01
C GLN A 370 14.03 -7.42 0.81
N SER A 371 14.67 -8.12 -0.13
CA SER A 371 15.37 -7.47 -1.25
C SER A 371 14.45 -6.57 -2.10
N GLY A 372 13.16 -6.90 -2.20
CA GLY A 372 12.15 -6.11 -2.91
C GLY A 372 11.69 -4.85 -2.17
N GLU A 373 11.94 -4.73 -0.86
CA GLU A 373 11.57 -3.57 -0.06
C GLU A 373 12.66 -2.48 -0.03
N LEU A 374 13.87 -2.82 -0.47
CA LEU A 374 15.02 -1.92 -0.42
C LEU A 374 14.85 -0.76 -1.40
N HIS A 375 15.06 0.47 -0.92
CA HIS A 375 14.82 1.66 -1.71
C HIS A 375 15.78 2.81 -1.39
N GLY A 376 16.84 2.94 -2.19
CA GLY A 376 17.86 3.99 -2.02
C GLY A 376 18.38 4.02 -0.58
N LEU A 377 18.47 5.21 0.00
CA LEU A 377 18.74 5.41 1.44
C LEU A 377 17.49 5.37 2.35
N THR A 378 16.27 5.26 1.81
CA THR A 378 15.03 5.33 2.61
C THR A 378 14.75 4.02 3.33
N ARG A 379 15.05 2.89 2.68
CA ARG A 379 14.93 1.55 3.28
C ARG A 379 16.17 0.73 2.93
N VAL A 380 16.97 0.43 3.96
CA VAL A 380 18.31 -0.17 3.87
C VAL A 380 18.48 -1.23 4.95
N ARG A 381 19.44 -2.14 4.77
CA ARG A 381 19.77 -3.18 5.74
C ARG A 381 20.76 -2.72 6.81
N SER A 382 21.49 -1.65 6.55
CA SER A 382 22.45 -1.04 7.48
C SER A 382 22.18 0.45 7.55
N PHE A 383 21.88 0.94 8.74
CA PHE A 383 21.60 2.35 8.98
C PHE A 383 22.07 2.77 10.36
N THR A 384 22.25 4.08 10.53
CA THR A 384 22.68 4.69 11.77
C THR A 384 21.58 5.58 12.28
N GLN A 385 21.15 5.34 13.50
CA GLN A 385 20.12 6.13 14.18
C GLN A 385 20.81 7.13 15.12
N ASP A 386 20.23 8.30 15.29
CA ASP A 386 20.50 9.20 16.42
C ASP A 386 19.78 8.70 17.68
N ASP A 387 20.10 7.47 18.08
CA ASP A 387 19.42 6.72 19.14
C ASP A 387 19.81 7.24 20.53
N ALA A 388 18.88 7.19 21.50
CA ALA A 388 19.09 7.81 22.82
C ALA A 388 18.19 7.27 23.94
#